data_AF-A0A6B3LYU8-F1
#
_entry.id   AF-A0A6B3LYU8-F1
#
_cell.length_a   1.000
_cell.length_b   1.000
_cell.length_c   1.000
_cell.angle_alpha   90.00
_cell.angle_beta   90.00
_cell.angle_gamma   90.00
#
_symmetry.space_group_name_H-M   'P 1'
#
loop_
_entity.id
_entity.type
_entity.pdbx_description
1 polymer ?
#
loop_
_entity_poly.entity_id
_entity_poly.type
_entity_poly.pdbx_seq_one_letter_code
_entity_poly.pdbx_strand_id
1 'polypeptide(L)'
;MQKKFYAFTLLYFVSVAVFAQSKINITANIPDAKFFLLRETDNAEVAELGVGSIELKLEKDAKNRIKIVKDGYEPLIKEYPRTVKWEKEQKVALENRMVDISVEPYDAEIFVDGRMIGTKRTNLIVGKGKFLTVEIKKTGFAPITKVYYNSPDREVPPAKDFFELKDRQVRLEVAPADAAILVNGVAKGRGNSDITVPVGECVTVTVNREGFADVTQVFCNKPDTDPAPPVRYRAALEDRLVKLTTAPADANIEVNGKIVGVGKYDLKVPKNACIELRVVKDGFIRYVKNYCNQNNMQEPPLTEFVEMVADEAYNSSISTDMANVRITIPVNKAMNPEDAWRTLSSIITRSFDVLETVDYNTGYLTTAWQVQNFNGMSTIRTRVIISSGGSSDGLTYVVKLVSQRADGVTSVKEDQLFTDWERLLKRYGSIVEELQARLQ
;
A
#
# COMPACT_ATOMS: atom_id res chain seq x y z
N MET A 1 -18.86 -30.31 -123.00
CA MET A 1 -19.16 -29.05 -123.73
C MET A 1 -19.19 -27.91 -122.71
N GLN A 2 -18.55 -26.80 -123.04
CA GLN A 2 -18.18 -25.68 -122.17
C GLN A 2 -19.37 -24.88 -121.58
N LYS A 3 -19.17 -24.30 -120.38
CA LYS A 3 -19.24 -22.85 -120.03
C LYS A 3 -19.52 -22.70 -118.51
N LYS A 4 -18.52 -22.28 -117.73
CA LYS A 4 -18.21 -20.91 -117.23
C LYS A 4 -18.88 -20.56 -115.89
N PHE A 5 -18.02 -20.47 -114.86
CA PHE A 5 -17.95 -19.51 -113.74
C PHE A 5 -19.17 -18.64 -113.41
N TYR A 6 -19.55 -18.56 -112.13
CA TYR A 6 -19.31 -17.39 -111.27
C TYR A 6 -19.56 -17.73 -109.79
N ALA A 7 -18.59 -17.35 -108.95
CA ALA A 7 -18.69 -17.37 -107.49
C ALA A 7 -19.57 -16.22 -107.00
N PHE A 8 -20.43 -16.47 -106.01
CA PHE A 8 -21.03 -15.41 -105.20
C PHE A 8 -21.12 -15.88 -103.74
N THR A 9 -20.15 -15.45 -102.96
CA THR A 9 -20.14 -15.47 -101.49
C THR A 9 -21.18 -14.47 -101.00
N LEU A 10 -22.36 -14.95 -100.58
CA LEU A 10 -23.37 -14.11 -99.95
C LEU A 10 -23.07 -14.03 -98.45
N LEU A 11 -22.48 -12.91 -98.05
CA LEU A 11 -22.15 -12.54 -96.67
C LEU A 11 -23.46 -12.42 -95.86
N TYR A 12 -23.65 -13.27 -94.87
CA TYR A 12 -24.75 -13.16 -93.91
C TYR A 12 -24.45 -12.00 -92.95
N PHE A 13 -24.96 -10.81 -93.25
CA PHE A 13 -24.93 -9.68 -92.32
C PHE A 13 -26.00 -9.92 -91.23
N VAL A 14 -25.60 -10.56 -90.13
CA VAL A 14 -26.36 -10.51 -88.88
C VAL A 14 -26.13 -9.11 -88.29
N SER A 15 -27.07 -8.20 -88.53
CA SER A 15 -27.11 -6.91 -87.86
C SER A 15 -27.52 -7.11 -86.39
N VAL A 16 -26.54 -7.39 -85.53
CA VAL A 16 -26.72 -7.21 -84.09
C VAL A 16 -26.81 -5.71 -83.85
N ALA A 17 -28.02 -5.17 -83.79
CA ALA A 17 -28.27 -3.80 -83.36
C ALA A 17 -27.87 -3.68 -81.88
N VAL A 18 -26.60 -3.38 -81.63
CA VAL A 18 -26.14 -2.98 -80.30
C VAL A 18 -26.70 -1.59 -80.04
N PHE A 19 -27.82 -1.53 -79.31
CA PHE A 19 -28.32 -0.28 -78.73
C PHE A 19 -27.33 0.20 -77.67
N ALA A 20 -26.24 0.84 -78.11
CA ALA A 20 -25.20 1.34 -77.22
C ALA A 20 -25.64 2.70 -76.65
N GLN A 21 -26.35 2.65 -75.52
CA GLN A 21 -26.70 3.82 -74.72
C GLN A 21 -25.44 4.68 -74.47
N SER A 22 -25.52 5.96 -74.80
CA SER A 22 -24.38 6.89 -74.75
C SER A 22 -24.33 7.70 -73.46
N LYS A 23 -25.43 7.73 -72.70
CA LYS A 23 -25.59 8.52 -71.47
C LYS A 23 -26.50 7.80 -70.47
N ILE A 24 -26.19 7.91 -69.19
CA ILE A 24 -27.02 7.45 -68.06
C ILE A 24 -27.09 8.55 -67.00
N ASN A 25 -28.23 8.65 -66.31
CA ASN A 25 -28.38 9.46 -65.12
C ASN A 25 -28.06 8.62 -63.89
N ILE A 26 -27.30 9.17 -62.95
CA ILE A 26 -26.90 8.48 -61.72
C ILE A 26 -27.22 9.38 -60.53
N THR A 27 -28.07 8.91 -59.63
CA THR A 27 -28.47 9.64 -58.43
C THR A 27 -28.02 8.91 -57.17
N ALA A 28 -27.40 9.63 -56.24
CA ALA A 28 -27.04 9.11 -54.92
C ALA A 28 -28.23 9.17 -53.95
N ASN A 29 -28.28 8.26 -52.99
CA ASN A 29 -29.22 8.32 -51.86
C ASN A 29 -29.00 9.55 -50.95
N ILE A 30 -27.87 10.24 -51.11
CA ILE A 30 -27.49 11.41 -50.31
C ILE A 30 -27.37 12.63 -51.24
N PRO A 31 -28.16 13.69 -51.04
CA PRO A 31 -28.23 14.83 -51.95
C PRO A 31 -26.91 15.59 -52.14
N ASP A 32 -26.03 15.58 -51.15
CA ASP A 32 -24.74 16.31 -51.17
C ASP A 32 -23.53 15.41 -51.45
N ALA A 33 -23.74 14.17 -51.93
CA ALA A 33 -22.66 13.30 -52.37
C ALA A 33 -22.05 13.81 -53.68
N LYS A 34 -20.72 13.91 -53.73
CA LYS A 34 -19.97 14.34 -54.90
C LYS A 34 -19.61 13.16 -55.79
N PHE A 35 -19.63 13.38 -57.10
CA PHE A 35 -19.24 12.40 -58.10
C PHE A 35 -17.95 12.84 -58.78
N PHE A 36 -16.99 11.94 -58.90
CA PHE A 36 -15.73 12.17 -59.60
C PHE A 36 -15.52 11.13 -60.68
N LEU A 37 -15.08 11.55 -61.87
CA LEU A 37 -14.56 10.65 -62.89
C LEU A 37 -13.19 10.14 -62.46
N LEU A 38 -12.97 8.84 -62.53
CA LEU A 38 -11.68 8.23 -62.20
C LEU A 38 -10.91 7.84 -63.46
N ARG A 39 -9.60 8.02 -63.39
CA ARG A 39 -8.68 7.46 -64.37
C ARG A 39 -8.58 5.95 -64.18
N GLU A 40 -8.58 5.22 -65.30
CA GLU A 40 -8.65 3.76 -65.25
C GLU A 40 -7.40 3.09 -64.68
N THR A 41 -6.24 3.73 -64.82
CA THR A 41 -4.94 3.16 -64.45
C THR A 41 -4.68 3.16 -62.94
N ASP A 42 -5.10 4.20 -62.23
CA ASP A 42 -4.66 4.50 -60.86
C ASP A 42 -5.78 5.00 -59.93
N ASN A 43 -7.03 5.05 -60.39
CA ASN A 43 -8.17 5.63 -59.65
C ASN A 43 -8.01 7.11 -59.30
N ALA A 44 -7.10 7.85 -59.95
CA ALA A 44 -6.97 9.28 -59.70
C ALA A 44 -8.24 10.01 -60.15
N GLU A 45 -8.69 10.98 -59.34
CA GLU A 45 -9.82 11.85 -59.67
C GLU A 45 -9.40 12.78 -60.83
N VAL A 46 -10.11 12.68 -61.96
CA VAL A 46 -9.80 13.43 -63.20
C VAL A 46 -10.69 14.66 -63.34
N ALA A 47 -11.95 14.55 -62.92
CA ALA A 47 -12.92 15.63 -62.99
C ALA A 47 -14.02 15.44 -61.94
N GLU A 48 -14.49 16.52 -61.32
CA GLU A 48 -15.75 16.54 -60.56
C GLU A 48 -16.91 16.60 -61.57
N LEU A 49 -17.80 15.61 -61.51
CA LEU A 49 -18.91 15.44 -62.44
C LEU A 49 -20.20 16.13 -61.96
N GLY A 50 -20.34 16.33 -60.65
CA GLY A 50 -21.50 16.98 -60.03
C GLY A 50 -21.81 16.47 -58.63
N VAL A 51 -22.96 16.89 -58.09
CA VAL A 51 -23.39 16.63 -56.70
C VAL A 51 -24.82 16.11 -56.69
N GLY A 52 -25.08 15.06 -55.90
CA GLY A 52 -26.39 14.43 -55.72
C GLY A 52 -26.86 13.59 -56.91
N SER A 53 -26.83 14.17 -58.11
CA SER A 53 -27.15 13.50 -59.37
C SER A 53 -26.28 14.00 -60.52
N ILE A 54 -25.91 13.11 -61.45
CA ILE A 54 -25.11 13.44 -62.64
C ILE A 54 -25.67 12.76 -63.90
N GLU A 55 -25.44 13.36 -65.07
CA GLU A 55 -25.56 12.68 -66.36
C GLU A 55 -24.15 12.21 -66.80
N LEU A 56 -23.90 10.91 -66.73
CA LEU A 56 -22.62 10.32 -67.14
C LEU A 56 -22.67 9.94 -68.63
N LYS A 57 -21.81 10.56 -69.44
CA LYS A 57 -21.55 10.12 -70.82
C LYS A 57 -20.64 8.89 -70.81
N LEU A 58 -21.05 7.84 -71.50
CA LEU A 58 -20.31 6.58 -71.60
C LEU A 58 -19.40 6.61 -72.83
N GLU A 59 -18.10 6.76 -72.58
CA GLU A 59 -17.10 6.71 -73.64
C GLU A 59 -16.96 5.27 -74.18
N LYS A 60 -16.70 5.18 -75.49
CA LYS A 60 -16.51 3.90 -76.16
C LYS A 60 -15.18 3.31 -75.71
N ASP A 61 -15.16 1.99 -75.49
CA ASP A 61 -13.97 1.22 -75.10
C ASP A 61 -13.36 1.63 -73.74
N ALA A 62 -14.12 2.38 -72.91
CA ALA A 62 -13.77 2.76 -71.55
C ALA A 62 -14.66 2.05 -70.50
N LYS A 63 -14.14 1.93 -69.28
CA LYS A 63 -14.85 1.42 -68.09
C LYS A 63 -15.76 2.47 -67.45
N ASN A 64 -15.59 3.75 -67.77
CA ASN A 64 -16.40 4.87 -67.25
C ASN A 64 -16.52 4.83 -65.71
N ARG A 65 -15.37 4.83 -65.03
CA ARG A 65 -15.28 4.61 -63.59
C ARG A 65 -15.58 5.91 -62.85
N ILE A 66 -16.44 5.85 -61.87
CA ILE A 66 -16.78 7.00 -61.02
C ILE A 66 -16.57 6.67 -59.55
N LYS A 67 -16.20 7.69 -58.78
CA LYS A 67 -16.14 7.66 -57.32
C LYS A 67 -17.22 8.57 -56.76
N ILE A 68 -17.99 8.05 -55.84
CA ILE A 68 -19.00 8.79 -55.10
C ILE A 68 -18.47 9.00 -53.68
N VAL A 69 -18.37 10.26 -53.27
CA VAL A 69 -17.77 10.65 -52.00
C VAL A 69 -18.73 11.53 -51.21
N LYS A 70 -18.89 11.20 -49.94
CA LYS A 70 -19.54 12.05 -48.95
C LYS A 70 -18.82 11.90 -47.63
N ASP A 71 -18.61 13.01 -46.94
CA ASP A 71 -17.94 13.01 -45.63
C ASP A 71 -18.69 12.11 -44.63
N GLY A 72 -17.93 11.28 -43.91
CA GLY A 72 -18.44 10.26 -42.99
C GLY A 72 -18.99 8.98 -43.65
N TYR A 73 -18.91 8.84 -44.97
CA TYR A 73 -19.27 7.60 -45.68
C TYR A 73 -18.05 6.97 -46.36
N GLU A 74 -18.07 5.64 -46.47
CA GLU A 74 -17.08 4.92 -47.28
C GLU A 74 -17.23 5.32 -48.76
N PRO A 75 -16.16 5.80 -49.43
CA PRO A 75 -16.23 6.13 -50.85
C PRO A 75 -16.64 4.92 -51.70
N LEU A 76 -17.64 5.10 -52.56
CA LEU A 76 -18.13 4.05 -53.44
C LEU A 76 -17.58 4.23 -54.85
N ILE A 77 -16.94 3.19 -55.40
CA ILE A 77 -16.49 3.17 -56.80
C ILE A 77 -17.44 2.30 -57.62
N LYS A 78 -17.89 2.82 -58.77
CA LYS A 78 -18.73 2.11 -59.75
C LYS A 78 -18.13 2.23 -61.15
N GLU A 79 -18.40 1.22 -61.98
CA GLU A 79 -17.96 1.17 -63.38
C GLU A 79 -19.17 0.96 -64.28
N TYR A 80 -19.20 1.67 -65.40
CA TYR A 80 -20.29 1.62 -66.37
C TYR A 80 -19.74 1.39 -67.79
N PRO A 81 -19.13 0.21 -68.08
CA PRO A 81 -18.68 -0.10 -69.43
C PRO A 81 -19.85 -0.06 -70.42
N ARG A 82 -19.60 0.51 -71.61
CA ARG A 82 -20.61 0.68 -72.66
C ARG A 82 -21.04 -0.65 -73.31
N THR A 83 -20.29 -1.73 -73.06
CA THR A 83 -20.62 -3.09 -73.49
C THR A 83 -21.83 -3.67 -72.75
N VAL A 84 -22.23 -3.07 -71.64
CA VAL A 84 -23.40 -3.46 -70.84
C VAL A 84 -24.56 -2.50 -71.09
N LYS A 85 -25.78 -3.03 -71.19
CA LYS A 85 -26.99 -2.22 -71.27
C LYS A 85 -27.43 -1.82 -69.85
N TRP A 86 -27.33 -0.53 -69.56
CA TRP A 86 -27.71 0.06 -68.27
C TRP A 86 -29.15 0.60 -68.31
N GLU A 87 -29.81 0.74 -67.16
CA GLU A 87 -31.05 1.51 -67.11
C GLU A 87 -30.73 3.01 -67.23
N LYS A 88 -31.63 3.79 -67.83
CA LYS A 88 -31.44 5.25 -67.99
C LYS A 88 -31.22 5.96 -66.66
N GLU A 89 -31.90 5.50 -65.62
CA GLU A 89 -31.79 6.02 -64.26
C GLU A 89 -31.10 4.98 -63.39
N GLN A 90 -29.92 5.30 -62.89
CA GLN A 90 -29.16 4.48 -61.95
C GLN A 90 -29.24 5.10 -60.56
N LYS A 91 -29.40 4.26 -59.53
CA LYS A 91 -29.34 4.68 -58.14
C LYS A 91 -28.13 4.07 -57.47
N VAL A 92 -27.39 4.88 -56.72
CA VAL A 92 -26.25 4.43 -55.91
C VAL A 92 -26.48 4.79 -54.45
N ALA A 93 -26.11 3.89 -53.56
CA ALA A 93 -26.28 4.06 -52.12
C ALA A 93 -24.93 4.06 -51.41
N LEU A 94 -24.65 5.12 -50.65
CA LEU A 94 -23.60 5.12 -49.64
C LEU A 94 -24.22 4.57 -48.35
N GLU A 95 -23.81 3.35 -47.98
CA GLU A 95 -24.42 2.59 -46.88
C GLU A 95 -23.49 2.44 -45.66
N ASN A 96 -22.18 2.35 -45.91
CA ASN A 96 -21.17 2.19 -44.86
C ASN A 96 -20.69 3.55 -44.38
N ARG A 97 -20.53 3.67 -43.07
CA ARG A 97 -19.96 4.86 -42.44
C ARG A 97 -18.44 4.70 -42.36
N MET A 98 -17.72 5.78 -42.60
CA MET A 98 -16.27 5.83 -42.46
C MET A 98 -15.92 6.86 -41.40
N VAL A 99 -15.09 6.46 -40.43
CA VAL A 99 -14.54 7.33 -39.39
C VAL A 99 -13.04 7.39 -39.58
N ASP A 100 -12.52 8.58 -39.81
CA ASP A 100 -11.09 8.85 -39.80
C ASP A 100 -10.63 9.06 -38.35
N ILE A 101 -9.99 8.05 -37.79
CA ILE A 101 -9.53 8.03 -36.41
C ILE A 101 -8.09 8.51 -36.38
N SER A 102 -7.80 9.51 -35.57
CA SER A 102 -6.44 9.91 -35.21
C SER A 102 -6.20 9.80 -33.71
N VAL A 103 -4.98 9.44 -33.30
CA VAL A 103 -4.64 9.14 -31.92
C VAL A 103 -3.36 9.82 -31.51
N GLU A 104 -3.36 10.40 -30.32
CA GLU A 104 -2.16 10.84 -29.62
C GLU A 104 -1.99 10.10 -28.29
N PRO A 105 -0.76 9.68 -27.93
CA PRO A 105 0.47 9.78 -28.72
C PRO A 105 0.47 8.88 -29.97
N TYR A 106 1.25 9.25 -31.00
CA TYR A 106 1.20 8.61 -32.32
C TYR A 106 1.61 7.13 -32.34
N ASP A 107 2.31 6.65 -31.32
CA ASP A 107 2.71 5.26 -31.17
C ASP A 107 1.71 4.42 -30.34
N ALA A 108 0.54 4.98 -30.00
CA ALA A 108 -0.57 4.22 -29.45
C ALA A 108 -1.19 3.28 -30.51
N GLU A 109 -1.61 2.11 -30.06
CA GLU A 109 -2.17 1.04 -30.86
C GLU A 109 -3.70 1.15 -30.92
N ILE A 110 -4.25 0.98 -32.12
CA ILE A 110 -5.69 1.04 -32.38
C ILE A 110 -6.18 -0.39 -32.61
N PHE A 111 -7.10 -0.84 -31.76
CA PHE A 111 -7.77 -2.13 -31.85
C PHE A 111 -9.22 -1.95 -32.29
N VAL A 112 -9.70 -2.85 -33.15
CA VAL A 112 -11.11 -2.96 -33.53
C VAL A 112 -11.55 -4.38 -33.25
N ASP A 113 -12.57 -4.54 -32.40
CA ASP A 113 -13.08 -5.84 -31.94
C ASP A 113 -11.95 -6.79 -31.49
N GLY A 114 -10.96 -6.23 -30.79
CA GLY A 114 -9.80 -6.96 -30.25
C GLY A 114 -8.64 -7.19 -31.24
N ARG A 115 -8.77 -6.80 -32.52
CA ARG A 115 -7.69 -6.90 -33.52
C ARG A 115 -6.98 -5.57 -33.70
N MET A 116 -5.65 -5.54 -33.60
CA MET A 116 -4.85 -4.37 -33.92
C MET A 116 -4.92 -4.06 -35.42
N ILE A 117 -5.27 -2.83 -35.77
CA ILE A 117 -5.44 -2.37 -37.16
C ILE A 117 -4.46 -1.26 -37.57
N GLY A 118 -3.77 -0.64 -36.62
CA GLY A 118 -2.76 0.38 -36.91
C GLY A 118 -2.38 1.23 -35.71
N THR A 119 -1.60 2.27 -35.96
CA THR A 119 -1.17 3.30 -35.01
C THR A 119 -1.38 4.68 -35.64
N LYS A 120 -1.31 5.76 -34.84
CA LYS A 120 -1.40 7.17 -35.26
C LYS A 120 -2.72 7.61 -35.93
N ARG A 121 -3.08 7.01 -37.06
CA ARG A 121 -4.28 7.35 -37.84
C ARG A 121 -4.75 6.17 -38.68
N THR A 122 -6.06 5.92 -38.73
CA THR A 122 -6.65 4.86 -39.55
C THR A 122 -8.11 5.17 -39.92
N ASN A 123 -8.59 4.57 -41.01
CA ASN A 123 -10.00 4.66 -41.41
C ASN A 123 -10.76 3.44 -40.89
N LEU A 124 -11.76 3.67 -40.04
CA LEU A 124 -12.70 2.66 -39.57
C LEU A 124 -13.93 2.64 -40.49
N ILE A 125 -14.27 1.48 -41.04
CA ILE A 125 -15.48 1.31 -41.86
C ILE A 125 -16.52 0.55 -41.03
N VAL A 126 -17.61 1.23 -40.67
CA VAL A 126 -18.74 0.65 -39.94
C VAL A 126 -19.83 0.29 -40.95
N GLY A 127 -19.98 -1.01 -41.21
CA GLY A 127 -20.97 -1.51 -42.16
C GLY A 127 -22.41 -1.19 -41.76
N LYS A 128 -23.32 -1.03 -42.72
CA LYS A 128 -24.76 -0.79 -42.44
C LYS A 128 -25.32 -1.84 -41.49
N GLY A 129 -26.03 -1.39 -40.46
CA GLY A 129 -26.63 -2.24 -39.42
C GLY A 129 -25.61 -2.89 -38.46
N LYS A 130 -24.32 -2.54 -38.54
CA LYS A 130 -23.26 -3.09 -37.68
C LYS A 130 -22.82 -2.09 -36.62
N PHE A 131 -22.08 -2.61 -35.65
CA PHE A 131 -21.31 -1.83 -34.69
C PHE A 131 -19.89 -2.38 -34.61
N LEU A 132 -18.94 -1.53 -34.18
CA LEU A 132 -17.55 -1.90 -33.97
C LEU A 132 -17.07 -1.28 -32.66
N THR A 133 -16.32 -2.05 -31.87
CA THR A 133 -15.67 -1.55 -30.64
C THR A 133 -14.24 -1.16 -30.97
N VAL A 134 -13.92 0.11 -30.79
CA VAL A 134 -12.55 0.64 -30.88
C VAL A 134 -11.95 0.72 -29.50
N GLU A 135 -10.73 0.21 -29.34
CA GLU A 135 -9.95 0.32 -28.13
C GLU A 135 -8.56 0.88 -28.46
N ILE A 136 -8.16 1.95 -27.78
CA ILE A 136 -6.86 2.61 -27.94
C ILE A 136 -5.97 2.22 -26.76
N LYS A 137 -4.81 1.62 -27.04
CA LYS A 137 -3.88 1.14 -26.01
C LYS A 137 -2.49 1.72 -26.18
N LYS A 138 -1.85 1.99 -25.05
CA LYS A 138 -0.42 2.22 -24.96
C LYS A 138 0.08 1.84 -23.58
N THR A 139 1.21 1.15 -23.52
CA THR A 139 1.86 0.79 -22.24
C THR A 139 2.05 2.03 -21.36
N GLY A 140 1.58 1.93 -20.12
CA GLY A 140 1.63 3.01 -19.12
C GLY A 140 0.53 4.06 -19.22
N PHE A 141 -0.41 3.93 -20.16
CA PHE A 141 -1.59 4.79 -20.27
C PHE A 141 -2.87 3.99 -20.01
N ALA A 142 -3.89 4.66 -19.46
CA ALA A 142 -5.21 4.06 -19.34
C ALA A 142 -5.86 3.94 -20.73
N PRO A 143 -6.42 2.78 -21.10
CA PRO A 143 -6.99 2.59 -22.42
C PRO A 143 -8.29 3.38 -22.60
N ILE A 144 -8.56 3.84 -23.82
CA ILE A 144 -9.85 4.45 -24.18
C ILE A 144 -10.63 3.45 -25.03
N THR A 145 -11.90 3.22 -24.69
CA THR A 145 -12.81 2.36 -25.47
C THR A 145 -14.01 3.16 -25.95
N LYS A 146 -14.37 3.03 -27.23
CA LYS A 146 -15.55 3.66 -27.84
C LYS A 146 -16.24 2.69 -28.80
N VAL A 147 -17.56 2.64 -28.78
CA VAL A 147 -18.35 1.83 -29.70
C VAL A 147 -19.01 2.74 -30.74
N TYR A 148 -18.84 2.40 -32.01
CA TYR A 148 -19.50 3.09 -33.13
C TYR A 148 -20.63 2.23 -33.69
N TYR A 149 -21.77 2.83 -33.96
CA TYR A 149 -22.96 2.16 -34.49
C TYR A 149 -23.31 2.75 -35.85
N ASN A 150 -23.63 1.92 -36.84
CA ASN A 150 -24.23 2.38 -38.09
C ASN A 150 -25.67 1.84 -38.17
N SER A 151 -26.57 2.43 -37.40
CA SER A 151 -27.98 2.04 -37.33
C SER A 151 -28.87 3.28 -37.17
N PRO A 152 -30.10 3.31 -37.73
CA PRO A 152 -30.95 4.50 -37.74
C PRO A 152 -31.29 5.05 -36.35
N ASP A 153 -31.40 4.15 -35.35
CA ASP A 153 -31.83 4.49 -33.99
C ASP A 153 -30.66 4.77 -33.03
N ARG A 154 -29.45 4.96 -33.57
CA ARG A 154 -28.22 5.22 -32.80
C ARG A 154 -27.55 6.50 -33.26
N GLU A 155 -26.66 7.02 -32.42
CA GLU A 155 -25.82 8.16 -32.77
C GLU A 155 -25.01 7.85 -34.03
N VAL A 156 -25.07 8.77 -35.00
CA VAL A 156 -24.36 8.63 -36.27
C VAL A 156 -22.86 8.78 -36.03
N PRO A 157 -22.00 7.87 -36.54
CA PRO A 157 -20.56 7.99 -36.37
C PRO A 157 -20.05 9.30 -36.97
N PRO A 158 -19.19 10.06 -36.27
CA PRO A 158 -18.60 11.26 -36.81
C PRO A 158 -17.68 10.93 -37.99
N ALA A 159 -17.46 11.88 -38.90
CA ALA A 159 -16.54 11.66 -40.03
C ALA A 159 -15.08 11.55 -39.57
N LYS A 160 -14.73 12.24 -38.47
CA LYS A 160 -13.41 12.26 -37.85
C LYS A 160 -13.56 12.10 -36.35
N ASP A 161 -12.67 11.35 -35.73
CA ASP A 161 -12.59 11.23 -34.28
C ASP A 161 -11.14 11.27 -33.81
N PHE A 162 -10.93 11.92 -32.66
CA PHE A 162 -9.59 12.11 -32.10
C PHE A 162 -9.54 11.57 -30.66
N PHE A 163 -8.56 10.71 -30.41
CA PHE A 163 -8.32 10.12 -29.10
C PHE A 163 -6.97 10.59 -28.57
N GLU A 164 -6.96 11.06 -27.33
CA GLU A 164 -5.74 11.48 -26.66
C GLU A 164 -5.60 10.73 -25.33
N LEU A 165 -4.58 9.89 -25.22
CA LEU A 165 -4.26 9.17 -23.99
C LEU A 165 -3.54 10.12 -23.02
N LYS A 166 -4.28 10.67 -22.05
CA LYS A 166 -3.74 11.57 -21.03
C LYS A 166 -3.48 10.87 -19.69
N ASP A 167 -4.37 9.96 -19.35
CA ASP A 167 -4.35 9.29 -18.06
C ASP A 167 -3.33 8.16 -18.06
N ARG A 168 -2.59 8.05 -16.95
CA ARG A 168 -1.62 6.98 -16.75
C ARG A 168 -2.29 5.78 -16.10
N GLN A 169 -1.71 4.61 -16.31
CA GLN A 169 -2.17 3.38 -15.66
C GLN A 169 -0.99 2.66 -15.01
N VAL A 170 -1.16 2.32 -13.74
CA VAL A 170 -0.23 1.52 -12.96
C VAL A 170 -0.87 0.15 -12.71
N ARG A 171 -0.21 -0.92 -13.15
CA ARG A 171 -0.58 -2.28 -12.77
C ARG A 171 -0.10 -2.53 -11.33
N LEU A 172 -1.04 -2.56 -10.39
CA LEU A 172 -0.78 -2.87 -8.99
C LEU A 172 -0.77 -4.39 -8.80
N GLU A 173 0.38 -4.92 -8.40
CA GLU A 173 0.59 -6.32 -8.08
C GLU A 173 0.60 -6.49 -6.56
N VAL A 174 -0.44 -7.12 -6.01
CA VAL A 174 -0.70 -7.20 -4.58
C VAL A 174 -0.38 -8.60 -4.06
N ALA A 175 0.44 -8.65 -3.02
CA ALA A 175 0.75 -9.87 -2.29
C ALA A 175 0.55 -9.64 -0.79
N PRO A 176 -0.31 -10.41 -0.09
CA PRO A 176 -1.15 -11.51 -0.60
C PRO A 176 -2.38 -11.03 -1.39
N ALA A 177 -2.88 -11.87 -2.29
CA ALA A 177 -3.90 -11.49 -3.28
C ALA A 177 -5.32 -11.20 -2.72
N ASP A 178 -5.56 -11.49 -1.45
CA ASP A 178 -6.81 -11.19 -0.73
C ASP A 178 -6.76 -9.86 0.02
N ALA A 179 -5.62 -9.16 0.03
CA ALA A 179 -5.50 -7.84 0.61
C ALA A 179 -6.39 -6.83 -0.12
N ALA A 180 -6.98 -5.91 0.63
CA ALA A 180 -7.87 -4.89 0.10
C ALA A 180 -7.08 -3.67 -0.40
N ILE A 181 -7.61 -3.03 -1.44
CA ILE A 181 -7.05 -1.84 -2.06
C ILE A 181 -8.00 -0.68 -1.83
N LEU A 182 -7.47 0.43 -1.33
CA LEU A 182 -8.12 1.72 -1.26
C LEU A 182 -7.40 2.69 -2.19
N VAL A 183 -8.17 3.45 -2.97
CA VAL A 183 -7.69 4.48 -3.88
C VAL A 183 -8.30 5.80 -3.42
N ASN A 184 -7.46 6.73 -2.98
CA ASN A 184 -7.88 7.98 -2.32
C ASN A 184 -8.88 7.72 -1.16
N GLY A 185 -8.64 6.65 -0.39
CA GLY A 185 -9.50 6.24 0.72
C GLY A 185 -10.78 5.47 0.32
N VAL A 186 -11.06 5.32 -0.97
CA VAL A 186 -12.24 4.59 -1.46
C VAL A 186 -11.87 3.15 -1.81
N ALA A 187 -12.64 2.18 -1.33
CA ALA A 187 -12.43 0.77 -1.62
C ALA A 187 -12.55 0.50 -3.13
N LYS A 188 -11.48 -0.04 -3.73
CA LYS A 188 -11.42 -0.41 -5.15
C LYS A 188 -11.66 -1.90 -5.39
N GLY A 189 -11.25 -2.75 -4.44
CA GLY A 189 -11.35 -4.20 -4.55
C GLY A 189 -10.27 -4.92 -3.74
N ARG A 190 -9.94 -6.14 -4.14
CA ARG A 190 -8.87 -6.97 -3.55
C ARG A 190 -7.96 -7.52 -4.65
N GLY A 191 -6.70 -7.81 -4.30
CA GLY A 191 -5.74 -8.44 -5.20
C GLY A 191 -5.19 -7.52 -6.29
N ASN A 192 -4.77 -8.07 -7.43
CA ASN A 192 -4.17 -7.27 -8.49
C ASN A 192 -5.21 -6.36 -9.16
N SER A 193 -4.85 -5.11 -9.41
CA SER A 193 -5.75 -4.13 -10.04
C SER A 193 -4.99 -3.16 -10.92
N ASP A 194 -5.67 -2.60 -11.92
CA ASP A 194 -5.16 -1.45 -12.68
C ASP A 194 -5.62 -0.16 -11.98
N ILE A 195 -4.66 0.73 -11.72
CA ILE A 195 -4.89 2.02 -11.07
C ILE A 195 -4.72 3.12 -12.12
N THR A 196 -5.80 3.82 -12.43
CA THR A 196 -5.78 4.99 -13.30
C THR A 196 -5.32 6.22 -12.50
N VAL A 197 -4.39 6.97 -13.06
CA VAL A 197 -3.86 8.22 -12.50
C VAL A 197 -4.16 9.34 -13.50
N PRO A 198 -5.22 10.14 -13.26
CA PRO A 198 -5.62 11.20 -14.18
C PRO A 198 -4.52 12.24 -14.41
N VAL A 199 -4.46 12.82 -15.60
CA VAL A 199 -3.49 13.89 -15.91
C VAL A 199 -3.66 15.09 -14.97
N GLY A 200 -2.54 15.60 -14.45
CA GLY A 200 -2.50 16.71 -13.49
C GLY A 200 -2.75 16.29 -12.04
N GLU A 201 -3.11 15.04 -11.77
CA GLU A 201 -3.50 14.56 -10.44
C GLU A 201 -2.48 13.62 -9.80
N CYS A 202 -2.63 13.43 -8.48
CA CYS A 202 -1.96 12.39 -7.72
C CYS A 202 -3.00 11.48 -7.06
N VAL A 203 -2.74 10.18 -7.08
CA VAL A 203 -3.59 9.16 -6.49
C VAL A 203 -2.83 8.45 -5.38
N THR A 204 -3.44 8.38 -4.19
CA THR A 204 -2.93 7.61 -3.05
C THR A 204 -3.52 6.22 -3.07
N VAL A 205 -2.67 5.20 -3.14
CA VAL A 205 -3.06 3.80 -3.08
C VAL A 205 -2.62 3.24 -1.73
N THR A 206 -3.57 2.69 -0.99
CA THR A 206 -3.31 1.97 0.26
C THR A 206 -3.73 0.52 0.07
N VAL A 207 -2.82 -0.40 0.35
CA VAL A 207 -3.07 -1.83 0.40
C VAL A 207 -3.04 -2.26 1.86
N ASN A 208 -4.10 -2.89 2.32
CA ASN A 208 -4.22 -3.33 3.71
C ASN A 208 -4.77 -4.75 3.84
N ARG A 209 -4.37 -5.40 4.93
CA ARG A 209 -4.85 -6.71 5.35
C ARG A 209 -4.63 -6.86 6.84
N GLU A 210 -5.61 -7.41 7.55
CA GLU A 210 -5.48 -7.67 8.98
C GLU A 210 -4.24 -8.51 9.31
N GLY A 211 -3.50 -8.09 10.34
CA GLY A 211 -2.24 -8.71 10.76
C GLY A 211 -0.99 -8.26 10.00
N PHE A 212 -1.15 -7.38 9.01
CA PHE A 212 -0.05 -6.80 8.25
C PHE A 212 0.01 -5.29 8.42
N ALA A 213 1.21 -4.73 8.28
CA ALA A 213 1.37 -3.28 8.18
C ALA A 213 1.01 -2.84 6.76
N ASP A 214 0.20 -1.79 6.66
CA ASP A 214 -0.27 -1.26 5.37
C ASP A 214 0.87 -0.79 4.47
N VAL A 215 0.71 -0.99 3.16
CA VAL A 215 1.57 -0.37 2.15
C VAL A 215 0.80 0.80 1.54
N THR A 216 1.34 2.02 1.70
CA THR A 216 0.77 3.23 1.10
C THR A 216 1.76 3.84 0.12
N GLN A 217 1.28 4.10 -1.10
CA GLN A 217 2.07 4.67 -2.20
C GLN A 217 1.27 5.76 -2.89
N VAL A 218 1.94 6.88 -3.24
CA VAL A 218 1.36 7.94 -4.06
C VAL A 218 1.91 7.84 -5.48
N PHE A 219 1.04 7.93 -6.47
CA PHE A 219 1.38 8.01 -7.88
C PHE A 219 0.89 9.35 -8.44
N CYS A 220 1.77 10.12 -9.06
CA CYS A 220 1.43 11.41 -9.67
C CYS A 220 1.58 11.34 -11.19
N ASN A 221 0.65 11.95 -11.92
CA ASN A 221 0.72 12.12 -13.37
C ASN A 221 0.80 13.63 -13.69
N LYS A 222 1.93 14.24 -13.36
CA LYS A 222 2.20 15.67 -13.61
C LYS A 222 3.45 15.80 -14.48
N PRO A 223 3.32 15.69 -15.81
CA PRO A 223 4.47 15.61 -16.72
C PRO A 223 5.46 16.78 -16.62
N ASP A 224 4.98 17.95 -16.22
CA ASP A 224 5.79 19.17 -16.12
C ASP A 224 6.65 19.22 -14.85
N THR A 225 6.30 18.46 -13.81
CA THR A 225 6.92 18.56 -12.48
C THR A 225 7.45 17.24 -11.92
N ASP A 226 6.80 16.13 -12.26
CA ASP A 226 7.05 14.82 -11.67
C ASP A 226 7.43 13.79 -12.74
N PRO A 227 8.27 12.79 -12.42
CA PRO A 227 8.47 11.65 -13.29
C PRO A 227 7.15 10.90 -13.49
N ALA A 228 6.98 10.31 -14.67
CA ALA A 228 5.82 9.49 -14.97
C ALA A 228 5.69 8.32 -13.97
N PRO A 229 4.46 7.94 -13.56
CA PRO A 229 4.27 6.84 -12.64
C PRO A 229 4.71 5.52 -13.29
N PRO A 230 5.14 4.53 -12.49
CA PRO A 230 5.63 3.27 -13.02
C PRO A 230 4.51 2.47 -13.68
N VAL A 231 4.83 1.73 -14.74
CA VAL A 231 3.85 0.86 -15.42
C VAL A 231 3.37 -0.28 -14.51
N ARG A 232 4.25 -0.75 -13.61
CA ARG A 232 3.97 -1.80 -12.62
C ARG A 232 4.46 -1.36 -11.25
N TYR A 233 3.69 -1.67 -10.22
CA TYR A 233 4.12 -1.49 -8.83
C TYR A 233 3.71 -2.71 -8.01
N ARG A 234 4.68 -3.28 -7.29
CA ARG A 234 4.44 -4.44 -6.41
C ARG A 234 4.23 -3.96 -4.98
N ALA A 235 3.02 -4.13 -4.47
CA ALA A 235 2.67 -3.88 -3.07
C ALA A 235 2.64 -5.22 -2.32
N ALA A 236 3.75 -5.56 -1.68
CA ALA A 236 3.86 -6.76 -0.86
C ALA A 236 3.72 -6.39 0.63
N LEU A 237 2.68 -6.92 1.28
CA LEU A 237 2.47 -6.85 2.72
C LEU A 237 3.37 -7.88 3.39
N GLU A 238 4.60 -7.45 3.71
CA GLU A 238 5.64 -8.33 4.25
C GLU A 238 5.83 -8.17 5.76
N ASP A 239 5.53 -6.97 6.27
CA ASP A 239 5.67 -6.62 7.67
C ASP A 239 4.38 -6.98 8.42
N ARG A 240 4.51 -7.58 9.61
CA ARG A 240 3.38 -7.92 10.47
C ARG A 240 3.01 -6.76 11.38
N LEU A 241 1.75 -6.72 11.79
CA LEU A 241 1.23 -5.72 12.73
C LEU A 241 0.52 -6.44 13.89
N VAL A 242 0.99 -6.20 15.11
CA VAL A 242 0.38 -6.70 16.34
C VAL A 242 -0.26 -5.54 17.08
N LYS A 243 -1.57 -5.61 17.32
CA LYS A 243 -2.28 -4.60 18.13
C LYS A 243 -2.08 -4.92 19.61
N LEU A 244 -1.29 -4.12 20.31
CA LEU A 244 -0.97 -4.30 21.72
C LEU A 244 -1.92 -3.48 22.60
N THR A 245 -2.34 -4.08 23.71
CA THR A 245 -3.04 -3.40 24.81
C THR A 245 -2.52 -3.92 26.14
N THR A 246 -2.54 -3.09 27.18
CA THR A 246 -1.99 -3.44 28.50
C THR A 246 -2.98 -3.21 29.62
N ALA A 247 -2.87 -4.02 30.66
CA ALA A 247 -3.46 -3.78 31.97
C ALA A 247 -2.33 -3.75 33.01
N PRO A 248 -2.08 -2.62 33.69
CA PRO A 248 -2.85 -1.38 33.64
C PRO A 248 -2.67 -0.61 32.32
N ALA A 249 -3.66 0.22 31.98
CA ALA A 249 -3.69 0.98 30.72
C ALA A 249 -2.74 2.19 30.69
N ASP A 250 -2.05 2.49 31.78
CA ASP A 250 -1.03 3.54 31.89
C ASP A 250 0.40 2.97 31.91
N ALA A 251 0.58 1.69 31.58
CA ALA A 251 1.89 1.08 31.45
C ALA A 251 2.62 1.60 30.20
N ASN A 252 3.93 1.85 30.34
CA ASN A 252 4.79 2.25 29.24
C ASN A 252 5.12 1.03 28.38
N ILE A 253 5.01 1.19 27.07
CA ILE A 253 5.37 0.19 26.07
C ILE A 253 6.69 0.63 25.43
N GLU A 254 7.70 -0.21 25.54
CA GLU A 254 9.03 0.03 25.02
C GLU A 254 9.39 -0.98 23.91
N VAL A 255 10.00 -0.46 22.86
CA VAL A 255 10.59 -1.24 21.77
C VAL A 255 12.02 -0.80 21.60
N ASN A 256 12.97 -1.74 21.66
CA ASN A 256 14.42 -1.47 21.60
C ASN A 256 14.88 -0.39 22.61
N GLY A 257 14.30 -0.40 23.82
CA GLY A 257 14.65 0.52 24.91
C GLY A 257 14.10 1.95 24.78
N LYS A 258 13.25 2.22 23.78
CA LYS A 258 12.54 3.50 23.64
C LYS A 258 11.06 3.33 23.93
N ILE A 259 10.47 4.23 24.70
CA ILE A 259 9.01 4.30 24.89
C ILE A 259 8.35 4.69 23.57
N VAL A 260 7.45 3.84 23.08
CA VAL A 260 6.72 4.01 21.82
C VAL A 260 5.23 4.21 22.02
N GLY A 261 4.70 3.88 23.21
CA GLY A 261 3.30 4.04 23.54
C GLY A 261 3.02 3.87 25.03
N VAL A 262 1.79 4.15 25.42
CA VAL A 262 1.27 3.97 26.78
C VAL A 262 -0.09 3.28 26.66
N GLY A 263 -0.27 2.15 27.34
CA GLY A 263 -1.54 1.41 27.35
C GLY A 263 -1.88 0.62 26.08
N LYS A 264 -1.52 1.16 24.92
CA LYS A 264 -1.80 0.59 23.59
C LYS A 264 -0.75 1.00 22.57
N TYR A 265 -0.46 0.12 21.61
CA TYR A 265 0.48 0.39 20.52
C TYR A 265 0.29 -0.59 19.36
N ASP A 266 0.39 -0.12 18.11
CA ASP A 266 0.41 -0.98 16.94
C ASP A 266 1.86 -1.36 16.61
N LEU A 267 2.29 -2.53 17.08
CA LEU A 267 3.66 -3.03 16.94
C LEU A 267 3.88 -3.57 15.52
N LYS A 268 4.66 -2.83 14.73
CA LYS A 268 5.16 -3.29 13.43
C LYS A 268 6.34 -4.23 13.62
N VAL A 269 6.26 -5.45 13.07
CA VAL A 269 7.33 -6.46 13.08
C VAL A 269 7.83 -6.70 11.65
N PRO A 270 8.99 -6.14 11.27
CA PRO A 270 9.51 -6.24 9.91
C PRO A 270 9.78 -7.67 9.47
N LYS A 271 9.63 -7.94 8.17
CA LYS A 271 9.98 -9.24 7.59
C LYS A 271 11.43 -9.62 7.89
N ASN A 272 11.62 -10.88 8.24
CA ASN A 272 12.90 -11.49 8.63
C ASN A 272 13.55 -10.91 9.90
N ALA A 273 12.84 -10.10 10.69
CA ALA A 273 13.35 -9.50 11.91
C ALA A 273 12.61 -10.03 13.16
N CYS A 274 13.26 -9.83 14.31
CA CYS A 274 12.65 -9.97 15.62
C CYS A 274 12.66 -8.62 16.33
N ILE A 275 11.62 -8.36 17.13
CA ILE A 275 11.53 -7.18 17.98
C ILE A 275 11.27 -7.63 19.41
N GLU A 276 12.06 -7.10 20.34
CA GLU A 276 11.80 -7.23 21.76
C GLU A 276 10.83 -6.13 22.22
N LEU A 277 9.67 -6.58 22.70
CA LEU A 277 8.69 -5.76 23.37
C LEU A 277 8.94 -5.81 24.88
N ARG A 278 8.98 -4.65 25.53
CA ARG A 278 8.94 -4.54 26.99
C ARG A 278 7.74 -3.72 27.42
N VAL A 279 7.05 -4.15 28.46
CA VAL A 279 6.00 -3.35 29.11
C VAL A 279 6.42 -3.10 30.54
N VAL A 280 6.45 -1.82 30.93
CA VAL A 280 7.04 -1.36 32.20
C VAL A 280 6.05 -0.45 32.92
N LYS A 281 5.89 -0.69 34.22
CA LYS A 281 5.10 0.14 35.13
C LYS A 281 5.61 -0.03 36.56
N ASP A 282 5.71 1.06 37.30
CA ASP A 282 6.11 1.02 38.70
C ASP A 282 5.14 0.18 39.53
N GLY A 283 5.70 -0.64 40.42
CA GLY A 283 4.92 -1.58 41.22
C GLY A 283 4.46 -2.83 40.47
N PHE A 284 4.92 -3.05 39.24
CA PHE A 284 4.66 -4.26 38.46
C PHE A 284 5.96 -4.88 37.98
N ILE A 285 5.93 -6.20 37.78
CA ILE A 285 7.00 -6.93 37.11
C ILE A 285 7.04 -6.53 35.64
N ARG A 286 8.25 -6.23 35.14
CA ARG A 286 8.50 -5.99 33.72
C ARG A 286 8.10 -7.20 32.89
N TYR A 287 7.23 -6.98 31.90
CA TYR A 287 6.94 -7.98 30.87
C TYR A 287 7.92 -7.84 29.71
N VAL A 288 8.46 -8.95 29.21
CA VAL A 288 9.37 -8.98 28.05
C VAL A 288 8.96 -10.12 27.12
N LYS A 289 8.80 -9.83 25.82
CA LYS A 289 8.50 -10.84 24.80
C LYS A 289 9.12 -10.47 23.45
N ASN A 290 9.64 -11.47 22.76
CA ASN A 290 10.15 -11.32 21.40
C ASN A 290 9.08 -11.72 20.37
N TYR A 291 8.84 -10.86 19.39
CA TYR A 291 8.01 -11.14 18.22
C TYR A 291 8.90 -11.26 16.99
N CYS A 292 8.83 -12.39 16.29
CA CYS A 292 9.68 -12.68 15.14
C CYS A 292 8.82 -12.93 13.90
N ASN A 293 9.11 -12.24 12.80
CA ASN A 293 8.45 -12.45 11.51
C ASN A 293 9.40 -13.25 10.59
N GLN A 294 9.54 -14.54 10.87
CA GLN A 294 10.47 -15.46 10.20
C GLN A 294 9.78 -16.82 9.97
N ASN A 295 10.09 -17.51 8.87
CA ASN A 295 9.41 -18.74 8.45
C ASN A 295 9.44 -19.89 9.47
N ASN A 296 10.47 -19.95 10.32
CA ASN A 296 10.67 -21.03 11.31
C ASN A 296 10.29 -20.61 12.73
N MET A 297 9.64 -19.46 12.90
CA MET A 297 9.22 -18.94 14.19
C MET A 297 7.69 -18.89 14.25
N GLN A 298 7.14 -18.83 15.47
CA GLN A 298 5.71 -18.59 15.65
C GLN A 298 5.34 -17.24 15.03
N GLU A 299 4.33 -17.25 14.18
CA GLU A 299 3.79 -16.04 13.55
C GLU A 299 3.33 -15.03 14.63
N PRO A 300 3.67 -13.73 14.50
CA PRO A 300 3.16 -12.71 15.41
C PRO A 300 1.61 -12.70 15.41
N PRO A 301 0.97 -12.66 16.59
CA PRO A 301 -0.49 -12.66 16.67
C PRO A 301 -1.08 -11.34 16.16
N LEU A 302 -2.37 -11.33 15.81
CA LEU A 302 -3.07 -10.11 15.40
C LEU A 302 -3.18 -9.09 16.55
N THR A 303 -3.40 -9.60 17.76
CA THR A 303 -3.60 -8.82 18.98
C THR A 303 -2.82 -9.45 20.13
N GLU A 304 -2.24 -8.63 20.99
CA GLU A 304 -1.71 -9.06 22.28
C GLU A 304 -2.35 -8.21 23.39
N PHE A 305 -2.84 -8.89 24.41
CA PHE A 305 -3.22 -8.26 25.66
C PHE A 305 -2.20 -8.65 26.74
N VAL A 306 -1.55 -7.64 27.32
CA VAL A 306 -0.53 -7.82 28.36
C VAL A 306 -1.11 -7.42 29.71
N GLU A 307 -1.45 -8.41 30.53
CA GLU A 307 -1.78 -8.21 31.94
C GLU A 307 -0.50 -8.25 32.78
N MET A 308 -0.15 -7.12 33.39
CA MET A 308 1.03 -7.00 34.21
C MET A 308 0.79 -7.58 35.60
N VAL A 309 1.76 -8.34 36.10
CA VAL A 309 1.73 -8.90 37.44
C VAL A 309 2.27 -7.89 38.43
N ALA A 310 1.53 -7.62 39.50
CA ALA A 310 1.97 -6.72 40.56
C ALA A 310 3.25 -7.24 41.24
N ASP A 311 4.19 -6.35 41.52
CA ASP A 311 5.42 -6.68 42.23
C ASP A 311 5.15 -6.70 43.75
N GLU A 312 5.10 -7.90 44.32
CA GLU A 312 4.85 -8.08 45.76
C GLU A 312 5.96 -7.50 46.64
N ALA A 313 7.22 -7.52 46.19
CA ALA A 313 8.30 -6.88 46.93
C ALA A 313 8.08 -5.38 46.99
N TYR A 314 7.64 -4.78 45.87
CA TYR A 314 7.29 -3.36 45.83
C TYR A 314 6.13 -3.04 46.80
N ASN A 315 5.07 -3.87 46.82
CA ASN A 315 3.93 -3.72 47.73
C ASN A 315 4.31 -3.92 49.21
N SER A 316 5.28 -4.78 49.48
CA SER A 316 5.78 -5.11 50.82
C SER A 316 6.88 -4.16 51.31
N SER A 317 7.19 -3.12 50.53
CA SER A 317 8.22 -2.14 50.84
C SER A 317 7.67 -0.72 50.92
N ILE A 318 8.49 0.15 51.47
CA ILE A 318 8.31 1.60 51.50
C ILE A 318 9.47 2.25 50.77
N SER A 319 9.19 3.34 50.06
CA SER A 319 10.24 4.25 49.61
C SER A 319 10.72 5.04 50.83
N THR A 320 12.03 5.09 51.01
CA THR A 320 12.65 5.79 52.14
C THR A 320 14.03 6.29 51.74
N ASP A 321 14.38 7.46 52.22
CA ASP A 321 15.72 8.05 52.15
C ASP A 321 16.69 7.42 53.16
N MET A 322 16.22 6.53 54.04
CA MET A 322 17.01 5.84 55.06
C MET A 322 17.67 4.55 54.57
N ALA A 323 17.26 4.02 53.42
CA ALA A 323 17.87 2.82 52.83
C ALA A 323 19.24 3.15 52.23
N ASN A 324 20.22 2.28 52.49
CA ASN A 324 21.58 2.36 51.95
C ASN A 324 22.39 3.61 52.34
N VAL A 325 21.91 4.41 53.30
CA VAL A 325 22.60 5.61 53.82
C VAL A 325 23.08 5.41 55.26
N ARG A 326 24.06 6.23 55.68
CA ARG A 326 24.59 6.25 57.06
C ARG A 326 23.82 7.26 57.88
N ILE A 327 23.18 6.81 58.96
CA ILE A 327 22.36 7.64 59.84
C ILE A 327 23.05 7.73 61.20
N THR A 328 23.44 8.93 61.60
CA THR A 328 24.07 9.17 62.90
C THR A 328 23.00 9.36 63.97
N ILE A 329 23.08 8.55 65.02
CA ILE A 329 22.20 8.57 66.19
C ILE A 329 23.06 8.96 67.41
N PRO A 330 22.96 10.20 67.90
CA PRO A 330 23.56 10.57 69.18
C PRO A 330 22.87 9.83 70.33
N VAL A 331 23.67 9.44 71.33
CA VAL A 331 23.16 8.84 72.57
C VAL A 331 23.01 9.93 73.63
N ASN A 332 21.91 9.87 74.39
CA ASN A 332 21.64 10.74 75.52
C ASN A 332 22.79 10.68 76.53
N LYS A 333 23.31 11.85 76.93
CA LYS A 333 24.44 11.94 77.87
C LYS A 333 24.14 11.35 79.26
N ALA A 334 22.86 11.21 79.61
CA ALA A 334 22.43 10.58 80.87
C ALA A 334 22.40 9.04 80.79
N MET A 335 22.49 8.45 79.60
CA MET A 335 22.45 7.00 79.40
C MET A 335 23.85 6.39 79.53
N ASN A 336 23.97 5.32 80.32
CA ASN A 336 25.20 4.54 80.41
C ASN A 336 25.52 3.88 79.05
N PRO A 337 26.77 3.93 78.54
CA PRO A 337 27.18 3.24 77.30
C PRO A 337 26.77 1.77 77.21
N GLU A 338 26.85 1.01 78.31
CA GLU A 338 26.44 -0.40 78.33
C GLU A 338 24.92 -0.57 78.10
N ASP A 339 24.12 0.31 78.71
CA ASP A 339 22.67 0.32 78.55
C ASP A 339 22.25 0.75 77.15
N ALA A 340 22.95 1.73 76.57
CA ALA A 340 22.76 2.19 75.20
C ALA A 340 23.04 1.05 74.21
N TRP A 341 24.18 0.37 74.37
CA TRP A 341 24.54 -0.79 73.53
C TRP A 341 23.56 -1.95 73.68
N ARG A 342 23.12 -2.25 74.91
CA ARG A 342 22.12 -3.30 75.17
C ARG A 342 20.78 -2.96 74.53
N THR A 343 20.34 -1.71 74.61
CA THR A 343 19.10 -1.23 74.00
C THR A 343 19.17 -1.32 72.47
N LEU A 344 20.25 -0.81 71.89
CA LEU A 344 20.54 -0.89 70.46
C LEU A 344 20.55 -2.36 69.98
N SER A 345 21.32 -3.22 70.65
CA SER A 345 21.41 -4.64 70.32
C SER A 345 20.05 -5.33 70.44
N SER A 346 19.25 -4.99 71.45
CA SER A 346 17.89 -5.51 71.62
C SER A 346 16.95 -5.11 70.49
N ILE A 347 17.02 -3.87 70.00
CA ILE A 347 16.20 -3.40 68.87
C ILE A 347 16.59 -4.14 67.59
N ILE A 348 17.88 -4.28 67.31
CA ILE A 348 18.37 -4.98 66.11
C ILE A 348 17.97 -6.46 66.14
N THR A 349 18.20 -7.14 67.27
CA THR A 349 17.92 -8.59 67.41
C THR A 349 16.45 -8.96 67.35
N ARG A 350 15.53 -8.00 67.52
CA ARG A 350 14.09 -8.22 67.24
C ARG A 350 13.79 -8.42 65.76
N SER A 351 14.57 -7.80 64.89
CA SER A 351 14.36 -7.80 63.44
C SER A 351 15.32 -8.71 62.67
N PHE A 352 16.49 -8.98 63.26
CA PHE A 352 17.57 -9.78 62.71
C PHE A 352 17.95 -10.86 63.73
N ASP A 353 17.70 -12.11 63.39
CA ASP A 353 17.95 -13.27 64.27
C ASP A 353 19.44 -13.59 64.43
N VAL A 354 20.24 -13.41 63.39
CA VAL A 354 21.67 -13.72 63.37
C VAL A 354 22.51 -12.45 63.27
N LEU A 355 23.40 -12.29 64.25
CA LEU A 355 24.47 -11.29 64.23
C LEU A 355 25.75 -11.95 63.70
N GLU A 356 26.37 -11.36 62.69
CA GLU A 356 27.56 -11.90 62.03
C GLU A 356 28.84 -11.45 62.74
N THR A 357 28.93 -10.17 63.10
CA THR A 357 30.02 -9.61 63.89
C THR A 357 29.45 -8.68 64.96
N VAL A 358 29.92 -8.84 66.19
CA VAL A 358 29.54 -7.98 67.32
C VAL A 358 30.80 -7.66 68.11
N ASP A 359 31.14 -6.38 68.20
CA ASP A 359 32.25 -5.88 69.00
C ASP A 359 31.81 -4.63 69.75
N TYR A 360 31.59 -4.81 71.05
CA TYR A 360 31.21 -3.73 71.95
C TYR A 360 32.29 -2.64 72.05
N ASN A 361 33.57 -3.02 72.05
CA ASN A 361 34.67 -2.09 72.33
C ASN A 361 34.85 -1.07 71.20
N THR A 362 34.62 -1.48 69.96
CA THR A 362 34.67 -0.61 68.78
C THR A 362 33.31 -0.01 68.42
N GLY A 363 32.24 -0.42 69.11
CA GLY A 363 30.87 -0.05 68.78
C GLY A 363 30.44 -0.56 67.41
N TYR A 364 30.97 -1.71 66.99
CA TYR A 364 30.72 -2.30 65.67
C TYR A 364 29.77 -3.50 65.77
N LEU A 365 28.71 -3.49 64.96
CA LEU A 365 27.79 -4.62 64.84
C LEU A 365 27.36 -4.77 63.38
N THR A 366 27.41 -5.99 62.85
CA THR A 366 26.80 -6.32 61.55
C THR A 366 25.91 -7.54 61.68
N THR A 367 24.73 -7.47 61.09
CA THR A 367 23.82 -8.61 61.02
C THR A 367 24.17 -9.48 59.82
N ALA A 368 23.83 -10.77 59.88
CA ALA A 368 23.75 -11.57 58.68
C ALA A 368 22.68 -10.99 57.73
N TRP A 369 22.77 -11.35 56.45
CA TRP A 369 21.73 -11.00 55.47
C TRP A 369 20.42 -11.73 55.78
N GLN A 370 19.35 -10.97 55.92
CA GLN A 370 17.98 -11.48 55.90
C GLN A 370 17.48 -11.49 54.47
N VAL A 371 17.02 -12.64 53.99
CA VAL A 371 16.61 -12.80 52.59
C VAL A 371 15.14 -13.20 52.51
N GLN A 372 14.42 -12.52 51.63
CA GLN A 372 13.02 -12.80 51.35
C GLN A 372 12.83 -12.92 49.85
N ASN A 373 12.24 -14.04 49.43
CA ASN A 373 11.82 -14.26 48.05
C ASN A 373 10.35 -13.86 47.88
N PHE A 374 10.04 -13.27 46.73
CA PHE A 374 8.70 -12.84 46.36
C PHE A 374 8.25 -13.58 45.10
N ASN A 375 7.51 -14.68 45.31
CA ASN A 375 6.93 -15.54 44.27
C ASN A 375 7.88 -15.97 43.14
N GLY A 376 9.15 -16.15 43.44
CA GLY A 376 10.18 -16.49 42.46
C GLY A 376 10.53 -15.37 41.48
N MET A 377 9.94 -14.17 41.62
CA MET A 377 10.12 -13.05 40.71
C MET A 377 11.24 -12.10 41.17
N SER A 378 11.45 -11.99 42.47
CA SER A 378 12.56 -11.21 43.03
C SER A 378 13.02 -11.75 44.37
N THR A 379 14.27 -11.42 44.69
CA THR A 379 14.88 -11.72 45.98
C THR A 379 15.39 -10.42 46.60
N ILE A 380 14.88 -10.08 47.77
CA ILE A 380 15.32 -8.91 48.54
C ILE A 380 16.20 -9.41 49.68
N ARG A 381 17.34 -8.76 49.87
CA ARG A 381 18.19 -8.97 51.05
C ARG A 381 18.39 -7.68 51.83
N THR A 382 18.35 -7.79 53.15
CA THR A 382 18.56 -6.65 54.05
C THR A 382 19.51 -7.02 55.17
N ARG A 383 20.39 -6.09 55.57
CA ARG A 383 21.22 -6.20 56.78
C ARG A 383 21.41 -4.85 57.43
N VAL A 384 21.82 -4.85 58.70
CA VAL A 384 22.20 -3.62 59.43
C VAL A 384 23.69 -3.64 59.69
N ILE A 385 24.33 -2.51 59.48
CA ILE A 385 25.71 -2.24 59.87
C ILE A 385 25.70 -1.06 60.85
N ILE A 386 26.29 -1.25 62.01
CA ILE A 386 26.47 -0.25 63.06
C ILE A 386 27.96 -0.03 63.26
N SER A 387 28.36 1.23 63.33
CA SER A 387 29.73 1.63 63.67
C SER A 387 29.71 2.83 64.62
N SER A 388 30.75 3.03 65.42
CA SER A 388 30.92 4.27 66.17
C SER A 388 30.98 5.49 65.24
N GLY A 389 30.32 6.58 65.64
CA GLY A 389 30.29 7.85 64.89
C GLY A 389 31.47 8.78 65.17
N GLY A 390 32.39 8.39 66.07
CA GLY A 390 33.68 9.06 66.27
C GLY A 390 33.61 10.51 66.79
N SER A 391 32.51 10.93 67.42
CA SER A 391 32.37 12.28 67.97
C SER A 391 33.09 12.41 69.31
N SER A 392 33.80 13.53 69.51
CA SER A 392 34.43 13.89 70.80
C SER A 392 33.43 14.33 71.87
N ASP A 393 32.19 14.66 71.47
CA ASP A 393 31.23 15.40 72.32
C ASP A 393 30.19 14.49 72.98
N GLY A 394 30.26 13.18 72.74
CA GLY A 394 29.39 12.15 73.29
C GLY A 394 29.42 10.85 72.50
N LEU A 395 28.83 9.79 73.06
CA LEU A 395 28.67 8.50 72.37
C LEU A 395 27.70 8.66 71.19
N THR A 396 28.12 8.24 69.99
CA THR A 396 27.30 8.26 68.78
C THR A 396 27.42 6.94 68.03
N TYR A 397 26.30 6.46 67.48
CA TYR A 397 26.26 5.30 66.60
C TYR A 397 25.85 5.72 65.20
N VAL A 398 26.51 5.17 64.19
CA VAL A 398 26.13 5.29 62.78
C VAL A 398 25.47 3.99 62.36
N VAL A 399 24.21 4.08 61.97
CA VAL A 399 23.38 2.94 61.54
C VAL A 399 23.20 3.01 60.04
N LYS A 400 23.48 1.91 59.34
CA LYS A 400 23.24 1.75 57.90
C LYS A 400 22.38 0.51 57.67
N LEU A 401 21.14 0.71 57.23
CA LEU A 401 20.29 -0.34 56.70
C LEU A 401 20.65 -0.57 55.23
N VAL A 402 21.27 -1.70 54.91
CA VAL A 402 21.60 -2.06 53.53
C VAL A 402 20.45 -2.87 52.96
N SER A 403 19.84 -2.41 51.87
CA SER A 403 18.71 -3.05 51.17
C SER A 403 19.10 -3.26 49.72
N GLN A 404 19.03 -4.52 49.26
CA GLN A 404 19.41 -4.90 47.91
C GLN A 404 18.39 -5.83 47.28
N ARG A 405 18.28 -5.75 45.95
CA ARG A 405 17.37 -6.55 45.12
C ARG A 405 18.15 -7.31 44.05
N ALA A 406 17.73 -8.56 43.83
CA ALA A 406 18.04 -9.34 42.66
C ALA A 406 16.74 -9.80 41.98
N ASP A 407 16.78 -9.99 40.67
CA ASP A 407 15.67 -10.57 39.91
C ASP A 407 15.69 -12.10 40.03
N GLY A 408 14.51 -12.70 40.16
CA GLY A 408 14.34 -14.13 40.33
C GLY A 408 14.64 -14.66 41.74
N VAL A 409 14.81 -15.99 41.84
CA VAL A 409 15.30 -16.68 43.05
C VAL A 409 16.83 -16.66 43.02
N THR A 410 17.44 -15.93 43.95
CA THR A 410 18.89 -15.70 43.96
C THR A 410 19.48 -16.10 45.31
N SER A 411 20.64 -16.77 45.29
CA SER A 411 21.34 -17.12 46.53
C SER A 411 21.98 -15.88 47.14
N VAL A 412 21.95 -15.79 48.48
CA VAL A 412 22.58 -14.69 49.25
C VAL A 412 24.06 -14.50 48.92
N LYS A 413 24.74 -15.55 48.43
CA LYS A 413 26.17 -15.55 48.11
C LYS A 413 26.48 -15.00 46.71
N GLU A 414 25.48 -14.80 45.86
CA GLU A 414 25.65 -14.33 44.48
C GLU A 414 25.65 -12.79 44.43
N ASP A 415 26.61 -12.18 45.13
CA ASP A 415 26.70 -10.73 45.32
C ASP A 415 26.61 -9.92 44.02
N GLN A 416 27.13 -10.45 42.92
CA GLN A 416 27.12 -9.81 41.60
C GLN A 416 25.71 -9.62 41.00
N LEU A 417 24.72 -10.36 41.48
CA LEU A 417 23.33 -10.28 41.01
C LEU A 417 22.48 -9.30 41.81
N PHE A 418 22.99 -8.84 42.96
CA PHE A 418 22.29 -7.89 43.82
C PHE A 418 22.70 -6.46 43.50
N THR A 419 21.71 -5.59 43.45
CA THR A 419 21.88 -4.13 43.29
C THR A 419 21.21 -3.41 44.44
N ASP A 420 21.75 -2.24 44.80
CA ASP A 420 21.15 -1.41 45.85
C ASP A 420 19.73 -1.02 45.48
N TRP A 421 18.81 -1.20 46.43
CA TRP A 421 17.40 -0.92 46.26
C TRP A 421 17.00 0.27 47.12
N GLU A 422 16.47 1.32 46.51
CA GLU A 422 16.04 2.58 47.16
C GLU A 422 14.76 2.42 48.00
N ARG A 423 14.45 1.19 48.40
CA ARG A 423 13.28 0.83 49.18
C ARG A 423 13.68 -0.12 50.28
N LEU A 424 12.91 -0.09 51.35
CA LEU A 424 13.08 -0.97 52.49
C LEU A 424 11.81 -1.77 52.70
N LEU A 425 11.94 -3.06 53.03
CA LEU A 425 10.78 -3.85 53.42
C LEU A 425 10.12 -3.24 54.66
N LYS A 426 8.78 -3.18 54.68
CA LYS A 426 7.99 -2.53 55.73
C LYS A 426 8.38 -2.99 57.14
N ARG A 427 8.73 -4.28 57.30
CA ARG A 427 9.18 -4.87 58.57
C ARG A 427 10.43 -4.22 59.17
N TYR A 428 11.24 -3.52 58.39
CA TYR A 428 12.47 -2.86 58.85
C TYR A 428 12.33 -1.33 58.93
N GLY A 429 11.19 -0.78 58.49
CA GLY A 429 10.98 0.68 58.37
C GLY A 429 11.13 1.43 59.69
N SER A 430 10.72 0.84 60.80
CA SER A 430 10.69 1.50 62.11
C SER A 430 11.99 1.37 62.91
N ILE A 431 13.00 0.63 62.43
CA ILE A 431 14.21 0.33 63.22
C ILE A 431 14.98 1.61 63.57
N VAL A 432 15.17 2.50 62.61
CA VAL A 432 15.91 3.74 62.81
C VAL A 432 15.16 4.67 63.76
N GLU A 433 13.84 4.81 63.57
CA GLU A 433 12.98 5.63 64.42
C GLU A 433 12.97 5.09 65.87
N GLU A 434 12.90 3.78 66.06
CA GLU A 434 12.95 3.15 67.38
C GLU A 434 14.32 3.37 68.04
N LEU A 435 15.42 3.30 67.29
CA LEU A 435 16.75 3.60 67.79
C LEU A 435 16.89 5.08 68.19
N GLN A 436 16.42 6.01 67.36
CA GLN A 436 16.42 7.43 67.68
C GLN A 436 15.60 7.71 68.94
N ALA A 437 14.38 7.19 69.02
CA ALA A 437 13.47 7.45 70.14
C ALA A 437 13.92 6.85 71.48
N ARG A 438 14.74 5.79 71.46
CA ARG A 438 15.19 5.11 72.68
C ARG A 438 16.62 5.46 73.10
N LEU A 439 17.43 6.00 72.19
CA LEU A 439 18.83 6.34 72.48
C LEU A 439 19.04 7.85 72.64
N GLN A 440 18.24 8.70 72.00
CA GLN A 440 18.23 10.16 72.24
C GLN A 440 17.36 10.49 73.45
#